data_AF-A0A7K2VQX1-F1
#
_entry.id   AF-A0A7K2VQX1-F1
#
_cell.length_a   1.000
_cell.length_b   1.000
_cell.length_c   1.000
_cell.angle_alpha   90.00
_cell.angle_beta   90.00
_cell.angle_gamma   90.00
#
_symmetry.space_group_name_H-M   'P 1'
#
loop_
_entity.id
_entity.type
_entity.pdbx_description
1 polymer ?
#
loop_
_entity_poly.entity_id
_entity_poly.type
_entity_poly.pdbx_seq_one_letter_code
_entity_poly.pdbx_strand_id
1 'polypeptide(L)'
;LSSPEAAARRLPGMAEDLLAGRPWRDAAELRSHLWAVTPRHLHEVALEAAGTALLQVPSGHSADWAGYTAAPTASDRAVTGPRFITGRAGDAELTVGDDGVSLTERSSPGADGTRVATVLYRSCAAMLSWPDGGRRLIGADGLTVDVEPAVYGVEPSTMAVIDAAVPPHAVVPLPPRPHPPRLDRAPASGTTTSARPTAAPPASSTVLADRPRRTGGQVAAMVLLGVLGGCFGLLALMLTVFGADDPETGVGEWLALSGFLWGVTALLAWPAVRILRRTSRR
;
A
#
# COMPACT_ATOMS: atom_id res chain seq x y z
N LEU A 1 -1.59 -6.84 -34.83
CA LEU A 1 -2.82 -7.05 -35.65
C LEU A 1 -2.61 -7.93 -36.88
N SER A 2 -1.37 -8.28 -37.23
CA SER A 2 -1.05 -9.07 -38.44
C SER A 2 -0.78 -10.56 -38.17
N SER A 3 -0.77 -10.98 -36.91
CA SER A 3 -0.60 -12.38 -36.51
C SER A 3 -1.88 -13.19 -36.82
N PRO A 4 -1.77 -14.48 -37.20
CA PRO A 4 -2.92 -15.36 -37.38
C PRO A 4 -3.84 -15.44 -36.16
N GLU A 5 -3.28 -15.30 -34.95
CA GLU A 5 -4.01 -15.34 -33.69
C GLU A 5 -4.56 -13.98 -33.25
N ALA A 6 -4.37 -12.92 -34.05
CA ALA A 6 -4.74 -11.56 -33.65
C ALA A 6 -6.25 -11.41 -33.37
N ALA A 7 -7.10 -12.16 -34.06
CA ALA A 7 -8.54 -12.17 -33.80
C ALA A 7 -8.87 -12.78 -32.43
N ALA A 8 -8.30 -13.96 -32.11
CA ALA A 8 -8.51 -14.63 -30.83
C ALA A 8 -8.01 -13.77 -29.65
N ARG A 9 -6.84 -13.16 -29.78
CA ARG A 9 -6.26 -12.28 -28.74
C ARG A 9 -7.06 -11.00 -28.50
N ARG A 10 -7.94 -10.61 -29.45
CA ARG A 10 -8.80 -9.43 -29.32
C ARG A 10 -10.13 -9.71 -28.64
N LEU A 11 -10.55 -10.97 -28.49
CA LEU A 11 -11.84 -11.32 -27.90
C LEU A 11 -12.05 -10.70 -26.50
N PRO A 12 -11.05 -10.67 -25.57
CA PRO A 12 -11.24 -10.03 -24.28
C PRO A 12 -11.54 -8.53 -24.40
N GLY A 13 -10.80 -7.79 -25.23
CA GLY A 13 -11.04 -6.35 -25.43
C GLY A 13 -12.38 -6.07 -26.11
N MET A 14 -12.82 -6.95 -27.01
CA MET A 14 -14.15 -6.85 -27.62
C MET A 14 -15.28 -7.09 -26.62
N ALA A 15 -15.10 -8.06 -25.71
CA ALA A 15 -16.05 -8.29 -24.62
C ALA A 15 -16.09 -7.09 -23.67
N GLU A 16 -14.94 -6.50 -23.37
CA GLU A 16 -14.86 -5.28 -22.55
C GLU A 16 -15.57 -4.10 -23.23
N ASP A 17 -15.33 -3.87 -24.52
CA ASP A 17 -16.01 -2.81 -25.29
C ASP A 17 -17.53 -3.00 -25.25
N LEU A 18 -18.01 -4.23 -25.45
CA LEU A 18 -19.43 -4.58 -25.35
C LEU A 18 -19.99 -4.27 -23.94
N LEU A 19 -19.29 -4.69 -22.89
CA LEU A 19 -19.69 -4.47 -21.50
C LEU A 19 -19.67 -2.98 -21.11
N ALA A 20 -18.74 -2.21 -21.66
CA ALA A 20 -18.61 -0.78 -21.46
C ALA A 20 -19.54 0.07 -22.36
N GLY A 21 -20.38 -0.56 -23.19
CA GLY A 21 -21.25 0.13 -24.15
C GLY A 21 -20.50 0.86 -25.26
N ARG A 22 -19.23 0.51 -25.49
CA ARG A 22 -18.39 1.08 -26.56
C ARG A 22 -18.73 0.39 -27.88
N PRO A 23 -18.71 1.12 -29.01
CA PRO A 23 -19.03 0.54 -30.30
C PRO A 23 -17.99 -0.52 -30.69
N TRP A 24 -18.47 -1.62 -31.28
CA TRP A 24 -17.61 -2.64 -31.86
C TRP A 24 -16.82 -2.05 -33.03
N ARG A 25 -15.51 -2.33 -33.08
CA ARG A 25 -14.61 -1.91 -34.16
C ARG A 25 -13.93 -3.11 -34.79
N ASP A 26 -13.92 -3.17 -36.12
CA ASP A 26 -13.25 -4.24 -36.83
C ASP A 26 -11.71 -4.10 -36.81
N ALA A 27 -11.00 -5.04 -37.43
CA ALA A 27 -9.55 -5.04 -37.46
C ALA A 27 -8.94 -4.03 -38.44
N ALA A 28 -9.67 -3.64 -39.49
CA ALA A 28 -9.22 -2.67 -40.48
C ALA A 28 -9.39 -1.25 -39.95
N GLU A 29 -10.52 -0.97 -39.31
CA GLU A 29 -10.83 0.29 -38.63
C GLU A 29 -9.82 0.58 -37.51
N LEU A 30 -9.56 -0.41 -36.63
CA LEU A 30 -8.56 -0.25 -35.58
C LEU A 30 -7.16 0.05 -36.15
N ARG A 31 -6.80 -0.59 -37.26
CA ARG A 31 -5.52 -0.36 -37.94
C ARG A 31 -5.46 1.04 -38.54
N SER A 32 -6.54 1.49 -39.18
CA SER A 32 -6.68 2.85 -39.69
C SER A 32 -6.52 3.88 -38.57
N HIS A 33 -7.21 3.69 -37.45
CA HIS A 33 -7.11 4.57 -36.29
C HIS A 33 -5.69 4.61 -35.72
N LEU A 34 -5.00 3.47 -35.61
CA LEU A 34 -3.60 3.42 -35.17
C LEU A 34 -2.66 4.18 -36.12
N TRP A 35 -2.87 4.08 -37.44
CA TRP A 35 -2.08 4.85 -38.42
C TRP A 35 -2.40 6.35 -38.43
N ALA A 36 -3.60 6.73 -37.98
CA ALA A 36 -4.00 8.13 -37.84
C ALA A 36 -3.50 8.79 -36.55
N VAL A 37 -2.89 8.04 -35.62
CA VAL A 37 -2.31 8.61 -34.40
C VAL A 37 -1.13 9.51 -34.76
N THR A 38 -1.16 10.75 -34.28
CA THR A 38 -0.10 11.74 -34.49
C THR A 38 0.65 12.01 -33.19
N PRO A 39 1.87 12.57 -33.24
CA PRO A 39 2.57 13.04 -32.04
C PRO A 39 1.76 14.05 -31.22
N ARG A 40 0.91 14.86 -31.88
CA ARG A 40 0.00 15.80 -31.19
C ARG A 40 -1.02 15.06 -30.33
N HIS A 41 -1.64 13.99 -30.84
CA HIS A 41 -2.57 13.17 -30.06
C HIS A 41 -1.87 12.56 -28.83
N LEU A 42 -0.63 12.09 -28.99
CA LEU A 42 0.15 11.56 -27.87
C LEU A 42 0.48 12.64 -26.84
N HIS A 43 0.83 13.84 -27.28
CA HIS A 43 1.11 14.96 -26.39
C HIS A 43 -0.13 15.39 -25.59
N GLU A 44 -1.29 15.49 -26.24
CA GLU A 44 -2.56 15.83 -25.59
C GLU A 44 -2.91 14.80 -24.52
N VAL A 45 -2.87 13.51 -24.84
CA VAL A 45 -3.13 12.43 -23.87
C VAL A 45 -2.09 12.41 -22.76
N ALA A 46 -0.81 12.68 -23.06
CA ALA A 46 0.24 12.74 -22.05
C ALA A 46 0.02 13.90 -21.06
N LEU A 47 -0.42 15.07 -21.52
CA LEU A 47 -0.75 16.20 -20.65
C LEU A 47 -1.97 15.91 -19.78
N GLU A 48 -3.02 15.31 -20.36
CA GLU A 48 -4.21 14.90 -19.62
C GLU A 48 -3.85 13.88 -18.53
N ALA A 49 -3.12 12.82 -18.88
CA ALA A 49 -2.69 11.79 -17.95
C ALA A 49 -1.77 12.35 -16.86
N ALA A 50 -0.82 13.22 -17.21
CA ALA A 50 0.06 13.87 -16.25
C ALA A 50 -0.71 14.79 -15.28
N GLY A 51 -1.79 15.44 -15.75
CA GLY A 51 -2.63 16.32 -14.93
C GLY A 51 -3.42 15.58 -13.83
N THR A 52 -3.65 14.27 -13.98
CA THR A 52 -4.40 13.45 -13.00
C THR A 52 -3.57 12.31 -12.40
N ALA A 53 -2.27 12.26 -12.69
CA ALA A 53 -1.41 11.17 -12.23
C ALA A 53 -1.16 11.25 -10.72
N LEU A 54 -1.23 10.10 -10.04
CA LEU A 54 -0.74 9.94 -8.68
C LEU A 54 0.63 9.26 -8.71
N LEU A 55 1.58 9.82 -7.96
CA LEU A 55 2.91 9.25 -7.79
C LEU A 55 3.07 8.72 -6.37
N GLN A 56 3.24 7.40 -6.24
CA GLN A 56 3.60 6.80 -4.97
C GLN A 56 5.09 6.97 -4.71
N VAL A 57 5.44 7.63 -3.61
CA VAL A 57 6.82 7.83 -3.17
C VAL A 57 7.16 6.91 -1.99
N PRO A 58 8.42 6.44 -1.88
CA PRO A 58 8.86 5.75 -0.68
C PRO A 58 8.66 6.60 0.58
N SER A 59 8.41 5.95 1.71
CA SER A 59 8.22 6.64 2.99
C SER A 59 9.37 7.60 3.30
N GLY A 60 9.03 8.81 3.78
CA GLY A 60 10.01 9.84 4.11
C GLY A 60 10.56 10.63 2.91
N HIS A 61 10.07 10.38 1.70
CA HIS A 61 10.43 11.12 0.49
C HIS A 61 9.25 11.94 -0.04
N SER A 62 9.54 12.98 -0.81
CA SER A 62 8.53 13.76 -1.55
C SER A 62 8.89 13.84 -3.03
N ALA A 63 7.91 14.26 -3.83
CA ALA A 63 8.06 14.47 -5.27
C ALA A 63 7.78 15.93 -5.67
N ASP A 64 7.91 16.87 -4.73
CA ASP A 64 7.68 18.30 -4.98
C ASP A 64 8.66 18.83 -6.05
N TRP A 65 9.86 18.26 -6.11
CA TRP A 65 10.87 18.54 -7.15
C TRP A 65 10.39 18.20 -8.57
N ALA A 66 9.40 17.31 -8.70
CA ALA A 66 8.79 16.91 -9.95
C ALA A 66 7.42 17.60 -10.19
N GLY A 67 7.07 18.60 -9.39
CA GLY A 67 5.80 19.33 -9.50
C GLY A 67 4.58 18.60 -8.93
N TYR A 68 4.78 17.48 -8.23
CA TYR A 68 3.69 16.79 -7.54
C TYR A 68 3.38 17.47 -6.21
N THR A 69 2.10 17.49 -5.84
CA THR A 69 1.65 17.90 -4.50
C THR A 69 1.30 16.65 -3.70
N ALA A 70 1.62 16.63 -2.41
CA ALA A 70 1.23 15.53 -1.53
C ALA A 70 -0.30 15.36 -1.52
N ALA A 71 -0.77 14.13 -1.78
CA ALA A 71 -2.18 13.82 -1.69
C ALA A 71 -2.67 13.96 -0.23
N PRO A 72 -3.87 14.51 0.01
CA PRO A 72 -4.43 14.57 1.36
C PRO A 72 -4.52 13.18 1.99
N THR A 73 -3.98 13.04 3.21
CA THR A 73 -4.06 11.78 3.99
C THR A 73 -5.05 11.87 5.15
N ALA A 74 -5.57 13.06 5.40
CA ALA A 74 -6.57 13.38 6.41
C ALA A 74 -7.46 14.52 5.91
N SER A 75 -8.63 14.67 6.52
CA SER A 75 -9.53 15.80 6.33
C SER A 75 -9.28 16.86 7.40
N ASP A 76 -9.54 18.12 7.07
CA ASP A 76 -9.39 19.25 8.00
C ASP A 76 -10.39 19.20 9.17
N ARG A 77 -11.57 18.60 8.95
CA ARG A 77 -12.65 18.56 9.93
C ARG A 77 -13.51 17.30 9.81
N ALA A 78 -14.05 16.88 10.95
CA ALA A 78 -15.11 15.88 11.01
C ALA A 78 -16.49 16.53 10.73
N VAL A 79 -17.45 15.73 10.25
CA VAL A 79 -18.86 16.11 10.23
C VAL A 79 -19.44 16.17 11.64
N THR A 80 -20.61 16.79 11.78
CA THR A 80 -21.36 16.82 13.04
C THR A 80 -22.53 15.86 12.95
N GLY A 81 -22.78 15.09 14.01
CA GLY A 81 -23.90 14.15 14.09
C GLY A 81 -23.72 13.12 15.20
N PRO A 82 -24.58 12.09 15.26
CA PRO A 82 -24.42 10.93 16.13
C PRO A 82 -23.03 10.30 16.05
N ARG A 83 -22.48 9.97 17.22
CA ARG A 83 -21.14 9.39 17.39
C ARG A 83 -21.23 7.95 17.87
N PHE A 84 -20.42 7.09 17.28
CA PHE A 84 -20.34 5.67 17.56
C PHE A 84 -18.89 5.31 17.87
N ILE A 85 -18.64 4.70 19.02
CA ILE A 85 -17.29 4.41 19.52
C ILE A 85 -17.13 2.90 19.68
N THR A 86 -15.97 2.37 19.29
CA THR A 86 -15.64 0.95 19.47
C THR A 86 -14.89 0.71 20.78
N GLY A 87 -15.31 -0.31 21.53
CA GLY A 87 -14.56 -0.88 22.65
C GLY A 87 -14.23 0.07 23.82
N ARG A 88 -13.54 -0.44 24.83
CA ARG A 88 -13.25 0.24 26.10
C ARG A 88 -12.19 1.36 25.99
N ALA A 89 -11.58 1.55 24.82
CA ALA A 89 -10.40 2.40 24.61
C ALA A 89 -10.57 3.53 23.59
N GLY A 90 -11.70 3.68 22.89
CA GLY A 90 -12.02 4.92 22.16
C GLY A 90 -10.94 5.44 21.20
N ASP A 91 -10.20 4.54 20.57
CA ASP A 91 -9.12 4.86 19.62
C ASP A 91 -9.66 5.23 18.24
N ALA A 92 -10.91 4.87 17.95
CA ALA A 92 -11.63 5.25 16.75
C ALA A 92 -13.09 5.64 17.06
N GLU A 93 -13.50 6.80 16.55
CA GLU A 93 -14.84 7.35 16.67
C GLU A 93 -15.43 7.56 15.26
N LEU A 94 -16.54 6.88 14.99
CA LEU A 94 -17.31 7.08 13.77
C LEU A 94 -18.41 8.12 14.06
N THR A 95 -18.43 9.20 13.29
CA THR A 95 -19.53 10.18 13.30
C THR A 95 -20.32 10.04 12.01
N VAL A 96 -21.64 9.90 12.13
CA VAL A 96 -22.57 9.92 10.99
C VAL A 96 -23.37 11.21 11.08
N GLY A 97 -23.24 12.09 10.10
CA GLY A 97 -23.97 13.35 10.02
C GLY A 97 -24.85 13.43 8.78
N ASP A 98 -25.61 14.51 8.66
CA ASP A 98 -26.53 14.69 7.52
C ASP A 98 -25.79 14.89 6.18
N ASP A 99 -24.59 15.48 6.23
CA ASP A 99 -23.78 15.79 5.05
C ASP A 99 -22.77 14.70 4.67
N GLY A 100 -22.48 13.75 5.56
CA GLY A 100 -21.44 12.75 5.35
C GLY A 100 -21.11 11.92 6.58
N VAL A 101 -20.02 11.16 6.47
CA VAL A 101 -19.47 10.33 7.55
C VAL A 101 -18.03 10.72 7.83
N SER A 102 -17.63 10.62 9.09
CA SER A 102 -16.25 10.85 9.52
C SER A 102 -15.76 9.74 10.42
N LEU A 103 -14.53 9.29 10.20
CA LEU A 103 -13.78 8.45 11.12
C LEU A 103 -12.67 9.29 11.75
N THR A 104 -12.67 9.35 13.07
CA THR A 104 -11.62 10.02 13.84
C THR A 104 -10.82 8.98 14.59
N GLU A 105 -9.55 8.84 14.25
CA GLU A 105 -8.64 7.90 14.90
C GLU A 105 -7.61 8.64 15.74
N ARG A 106 -7.43 8.22 16.99
CA ARG A 106 -6.38 8.73 17.87
C ARG A 106 -5.11 7.92 17.64
N SER A 107 -4.40 8.25 16.57
CA SER A 107 -3.12 7.64 16.20
C SER A 107 -2.01 8.69 16.21
N SER A 108 -1.00 8.53 17.07
CA SER A 108 0.26 9.29 16.96
C SER A 108 1.06 8.79 15.73
N PRO A 109 1.68 9.65 14.88
CA PRO A 109 2.06 11.03 15.09
C PRO A 109 1.44 12.03 14.08
N GLY A 110 0.65 12.96 14.60
CA GLY A 110 0.30 14.25 13.99
C GLY A 110 0.40 15.34 15.07
N ALA A 111 0.37 16.63 14.71
CA ALA A 111 0.57 17.73 15.67
C ALA A 111 -0.35 17.66 16.92
N ASP A 112 -1.57 17.13 16.75
CA ASP A 112 -2.56 16.88 17.83
C ASP A 112 -2.86 15.38 18.07
N GLY A 113 -2.10 14.47 17.43
CA GLY A 113 -2.24 13.01 17.60
C GLY A 113 -3.56 12.39 17.11
N THR A 114 -4.34 13.12 16.32
CA THR A 114 -5.66 12.70 15.83
C THR A 114 -5.73 12.80 14.31
N ARG A 115 -6.12 11.71 13.65
CA ARG A 115 -6.35 11.65 12.21
C ARG A 115 -7.85 11.63 11.95
N VAL A 116 -8.30 12.50 11.04
CA VAL A 116 -9.71 12.54 10.61
C VAL A 116 -9.78 12.13 9.15
N ALA A 117 -10.72 11.25 8.82
CA ALA A 117 -11.11 10.95 7.45
C ALA A 117 -12.60 11.24 7.30
N THR A 118 -12.97 12.12 6.37
CA THR A 118 -14.35 12.54 6.14
C THR A 118 -14.72 12.27 4.69
N VAL A 119 -15.87 11.63 4.46
CA VAL A 119 -16.47 11.50 3.14
C VAL A 119 -17.84 12.16 3.15
N LEU A 120 -17.99 13.22 2.36
CA LEU A 120 -19.26 13.90 2.14
C LEU A 120 -20.09 13.12 1.14
N TYR A 121 -21.40 12.96 1.40
CA TYR A 121 -22.28 12.17 0.52
C TYR A 121 -22.33 12.73 -0.91
N ARG A 122 -22.36 14.06 -1.05
CA ARG A 122 -22.34 14.75 -2.35
C ARG A 122 -21.05 14.60 -3.15
N SER A 123 -19.94 14.26 -2.47
CA SER A 123 -18.60 14.10 -3.07
C SER A 123 -18.11 12.65 -2.95
N CYS A 124 -19.04 11.72 -2.75
CA CYS A 124 -18.76 10.29 -2.69
C CYS A 124 -18.55 9.77 -4.12
N ALA A 125 -17.34 9.32 -4.43
CA ALA A 125 -17.01 8.72 -5.72
C ALA A 125 -17.57 7.30 -5.83
N ALA A 126 -17.57 6.54 -4.73
CA ALA A 126 -18.19 5.22 -4.66
C ALA A 126 -18.56 4.87 -3.21
N MET A 127 -19.71 4.23 -3.04
CA MET A 127 -20.09 3.53 -1.82
C MET A 127 -20.22 2.04 -2.11
N LEU A 128 -19.28 1.25 -1.59
CA LEU A 128 -19.37 -0.20 -1.66
C LEU A 128 -20.35 -0.68 -0.58
N SER A 129 -21.33 -1.48 -0.98
CA SER A 129 -22.41 -1.94 -0.11
C SER A 129 -22.45 -3.46 -0.02
N TRP A 130 -22.38 -3.98 1.20
CA TRP A 130 -22.46 -5.41 1.46
C TRP A 130 -23.80 -5.82 2.10
N PRO A 131 -24.29 -7.06 1.85
CA PRO A 131 -25.51 -7.57 2.46
C PRO A 131 -25.49 -7.70 3.99
N ASP A 132 -24.30 -7.70 4.60
CA ASP A 132 -24.12 -7.71 6.06
C ASP A 132 -24.32 -6.33 6.71
N GLY A 133 -24.60 -5.30 5.91
CA GLY A 133 -24.79 -3.91 6.36
C GLY A 133 -23.53 -3.06 6.30
N GLY A 134 -22.35 -3.63 6.00
CA GLY A 134 -21.13 -2.84 5.84
C GLY A 134 -21.24 -1.83 4.70
N ARG A 135 -20.68 -0.63 4.90
CA ARG A 135 -20.50 0.39 3.86
C ARG A 135 -19.07 0.87 3.84
N ARG A 136 -18.48 0.98 2.66
CA ARG A 136 -17.20 1.66 2.45
C ARG A 136 -17.45 2.85 1.55
N LEU A 137 -17.32 4.05 2.09
CA LEU A 137 -17.47 5.28 1.34
C LEU A 137 -16.09 5.76 0.90
N ILE A 138 -15.95 6.10 -0.38
CA ILE A 138 -14.72 6.58 -1.00
C ILE A 138 -15.00 7.98 -1.54
N GLY A 139 -14.31 8.98 -1.00
CA GLY A 139 -14.39 10.37 -1.46
C GLY A 139 -13.69 10.56 -2.81
N ALA A 140 -14.06 11.64 -3.51
CA ALA A 140 -13.36 12.06 -4.74
C ALA A 140 -11.89 12.43 -4.52
N ASP A 141 -11.50 12.68 -3.27
CA ASP A 141 -10.12 12.90 -2.81
C ASP A 141 -9.37 11.59 -2.48
N GLY A 142 -10.03 10.44 -2.59
CA GLY A 142 -9.48 9.13 -2.27
C GLY A 142 -9.53 8.75 -0.78
N LEU A 143 -10.01 9.65 0.10
CA LEU A 143 -10.22 9.30 1.50
C LEU A 143 -11.34 8.27 1.62
N THR A 144 -11.13 7.31 2.52
CA THR A 144 -12.04 6.17 2.68
C THR A 144 -12.51 6.08 4.13
N VAL A 145 -13.82 5.87 4.31
CA VAL A 145 -14.44 5.62 5.62
C VAL A 145 -15.21 4.32 5.57
N ASP A 146 -14.86 3.41 6.48
CA ASP A 146 -15.55 2.14 6.68
C ASP A 146 -16.59 2.28 7.80
N VAL A 147 -17.85 2.07 7.45
CA VAL A 147 -18.98 2.00 8.36
C VAL A 147 -19.35 0.53 8.54
N GLU A 148 -19.02 -0.01 9.71
CA GLU A 148 -19.26 -1.40 10.07
C GLU A 148 -20.31 -1.49 11.18
N PRO A 149 -21.60 -1.72 10.86
CA PRO A 149 -22.67 -1.66 11.86
C PRO A 149 -22.47 -2.64 13.03
N ALA A 150 -21.97 -3.84 12.74
CA ALA A 150 -21.68 -4.86 13.75
C ALA A 150 -20.48 -4.52 14.66
N VAL A 151 -19.64 -3.57 14.26
CA VAL A 151 -18.46 -3.12 15.02
C VAL A 151 -18.79 -1.85 15.81
N TYR A 152 -19.51 -0.90 15.20
CA TYR A 152 -19.84 0.38 15.82
C TYR A 152 -21.20 0.39 16.55
N GLY A 153 -22.00 -0.68 16.43
CA GLY A 153 -23.35 -0.73 16.99
C GLY A 153 -24.29 0.27 16.33
N VAL A 154 -24.12 0.52 15.03
CA VAL A 154 -24.93 1.49 14.28
C VAL A 154 -26.30 0.90 14.03
N GLU A 155 -27.35 1.61 14.46
CA GLU A 155 -28.73 1.20 14.27
C GLU A 155 -29.12 1.14 12.78
N PRO A 156 -30.01 0.21 12.37
CA PRO A 156 -30.47 0.10 10.99
C PRO A 156 -31.08 1.40 10.42
N SER A 157 -31.71 2.22 11.28
CA SER A 157 -32.26 3.53 10.87
C SER A 157 -31.16 4.50 10.43
N THR A 158 -30.04 4.52 11.14
CA THR A 158 -28.86 5.34 10.77
C THR A 158 -28.23 4.84 9.47
N MET A 159 -28.18 3.52 9.26
CA MET A 159 -27.70 2.96 8.00
C MET A 159 -28.59 3.34 6.82
N ALA A 160 -29.92 3.36 7.01
CA ALA A 160 -30.86 3.82 6.00
C ALA A 160 -30.67 5.30 5.64
N VAL A 161 -30.26 6.15 6.60
CA VAL A 161 -29.93 7.56 6.33
C VAL A 161 -28.71 7.66 5.39
N ILE A 162 -27.65 6.89 5.67
CA ILE A 162 -26.46 6.84 4.79
C ILE A 162 -26.87 6.38 3.38
N ASP A 163 -27.62 5.29 3.29
CA ASP A 163 -28.05 4.71 2.01
C ASP A 163 -28.94 5.67 1.19
N ALA A 164 -29.76 6.48 1.86
CA ALA A 164 -30.61 7.47 1.20
C ALA A 164 -29.86 8.74 0.78
N ALA A 165 -28.81 9.12 1.51
CA ALA A 165 -28.07 10.35 1.27
C ALA A 165 -27.01 10.23 0.15
N VAL A 166 -26.49 9.03 -0.09
CA VAL A 166 -25.51 8.78 -1.17
C VAL A 166 -26.21 8.74 -2.53
N PRO A 167 -25.69 9.44 -3.56
CA PRO A 167 -26.26 9.40 -4.90
C PRO A 167 -26.35 7.96 -5.44
N PRO A 168 -27.49 7.52 -6.00
CA PRO A 168 -27.70 6.12 -6.40
C PRO A 168 -26.67 5.59 -7.39
N HIS A 169 -26.13 6.45 -8.26
CA HIS A 169 -25.11 6.07 -9.24
C HIS A 169 -23.73 5.80 -8.64
N ALA A 170 -23.47 6.23 -7.40
CA ALA A 170 -22.23 5.95 -6.67
C ALA A 170 -22.29 4.64 -5.88
N VAL A 171 -23.47 4.01 -5.75
CA VAL A 171 -23.66 2.81 -4.95
C VAL A 171 -23.27 1.57 -5.76
N VAL A 172 -22.32 0.81 -5.23
CA VAL A 172 -21.84 -0.44 -5.83
C VAL A 172 -22.20 -1.61 -4.92
N PRO A 173 -23.21 -2.42 -5.27
CA PRO A 173 -23.54 -3.62 -4.51
C PRO A 173 -22.45 -4.67 -4.69
N LEU A 174 -21.95 -5.21 -3.58
CA LEU A 174 -20.94 -6.26 -3.55
C LEU A 174 -21.52 -7.58 -3.03
N PRO A 175 -20.93 -8.73 -3.42
CA PRO A 175 -21.34 -10.02 -2.89
C PRO A 175 -21.04 -10.13 -1.38
N PRO A 176 -21.71 -11.05 -0.65
CA PRO A 176 -21.42 -11.32 0.76
C PRO A 176 -19.94 -11.57 1.05
N ARG A 177 -19.43 -11.02 2.16
CA ARG A 177 -18.04 -11.22 2.60
C ARG A 177 -17.86 -12.60 3.24
N PRO A 178 -16.76 -13.33 2.99
CA PRO A 178 -16.46 -14.59 3.66
C PRO A 178 -16.32 -14.45 5.18
N HIS A 179 -15.74 -13.33 5.64
CA HIS A 179 -15.48 -13.04 7.04
C HIS A 179 -15.92 -11.60 7.36
N PRO A 180 -17.19 -11.38 7.74
CA PRO A 180 -17.67 -10.06 8.10
C PRO A 180 -17.02 -9.60 9.42
N PRO A 181 -16.58 -8.32 9.52
CA PRO A 181 -16.10 -7.74 10.77
C PRO A 181 -17.17 -7.84 11.85
N ARG A 182 -16.77 -8.28 13.05
CA ARG A 182 -17.64 -8.32 14.23
C ARG A 182 -16.82 -7.86 15.42
N LEU A 183 -17.45 -7.17 16.36
CA LEU A 183 -16.90 -7.05 17.70
C LEU A 183 -16.72 -8.45 18.27
N ASP A 184 -15.49 -8.79 18.71
CA ASP A 184 -15.24 -9.95 19.54
C ASP A 184 -16.04 -9.78 20.84
N ARG A 185 -17.26 -10.31 20.85
CA ARG A 185 -18.08 -10.37 22.05
C ARG A 185 -17.37 -11.35 22.96
N ALA A 186 -16.64 -10.84 23.96
CA ALA A 186 -16.16 -11.67 25.06
C ALA A 186 -17.31 -12.59 25.49
N PRO A 187 -17.10 -13.92 25.63
CA PRO A 187 -18.20 -14.85 25.86
C PRO A 187 -18.97 -14.37 27.08
N ALA A 188 -20.27 -14.12 26.89
CA ALA A 188 -21.18 -13.78 27.97
C ALA A 188 -20.98 -14.83 29.06
N SER A 189 -20.51 -14.40 30.24
CA SER A 189 -20.33 -15.28 31.38
C SER A 189 -21.70 -15.83 31.76
N GLY A 190 -22.03 -17.00 31.20
CA GLY A 190 -23.18 -17.79 31.58
C GLY A 190 -23.04 -18.11 33.06
N THR A 191 -23.95 -17.55 33.83
CA THR A 191 -24.15 -17.86 35.23
C THR A 191 -24.56 -19.32 35.30
N THR A 192 -23.63 -20.22 35.61
CA THR A 192 -23.96 -21.54 36.10
C THR A 192 -22.94 -21.93 37.15
N THR A 193 -23.39 -21.80 38.40
CA THR A 193 -22.83 -22.43 39.59
C THR A 193 -22.55 -23.90 39.31
N SER A 194 -21.27 -24.28 39.34
CA SER A 194 -20.87 -25.61 39.80
C SER A 194 -19.45 -25.54 40.34
N ALA A 195 -19.36 -25.52 41.67
CA ALA A 195 -18.12 -25.65 42.40
C ALA A 195 -17.61 -27.09 42.33
N ARG A 196 -16.33 -27.28 41.96
CA ARG A 196 -15.48 -28.27 42.63
C ARG A 196 -13.99 -27.87 42.50
N PRO A 197 -13.22 -27.87 43.61
CA PRO A 197 -11.83 -27.42 43.62
C PRO A 197 -10.85 -28.59 43.51
N THR A 198 -9.80 -28.46 42.69
CA THR A 198 -8.57 -29.24 42.89
C THR A 198 -7.33 -28.57 42.27
N ALA A 199 -6.38 -28.26 43.16
CA ALA A 199 -4.91 -28.28 43.00
C ALA A 199 -4.19 -27.41 41.94
N ALA A 200 -3.45 -26.41 42.44
CA ALA A 200 -2.09 -26.07 41.98
C ALA A 200 -1.10 -27.20 42.39
N PRO A 201 0.13 -27.36 41.85
CA PRO A 201 1.05 -26.41 41.16
C PRO A 201 1.77 -27.09 39.94
N PRO A 202 2.96 -26.70 39.41
CA PRO A 202 3.81 -25.53 39.67
C PRO A 202 4.17 -24.69 38.43
N ALA A 203 4.73 -23.53 38.73
CA ALA A 203 5.36 -22.61 37.81
C ALA A 203 6.48 -23.29 37.01
N SER A 204 6.29 -23.37 35.70
CA SER A 204 7.36 -23.58 34.72
C SER A 204 7.72 -22.22 34.11
N SER A 205 8.76 -21.62 34.69
CA SER A 205 9.53 -20.53 34.12
C SER A 205 10.12 -20.96 32.78
N THR A 206 9.41 -20.68 31.69
CA THR A 206 10.04 -20.60 30.38
C THR A 206 10.62 -19.20 30.23
N VAL A 207 11.90 -19.09 30.60
CA VAL A 207 12.78 -18.00 30.20
C VAL A 207 12.81 -18.02 28.67
N LEU A 208 11.93 -17.26 28.02
CA LEU A 208 12.06 -16.99 26.60
C LEU A 208 13.33 -16.16 26.45
N ALA A 209 14.36 -16.81 25.90
CA ALA A 209 15.67 -16.24 25.66
C ALA A 209 15.54 -14.86 25.02
N ASP A 210 16.10 -13.87 25.72
CA ASP A 210 16.32 -12.52 25.26
C ASP A 210 17.11 -12.58 23.95
N ARG A 211 16.40 -12.47 22.82
CA ARG A 211 17.02 -12.28 21.52
C ARG A 211 17.46 -10.83 21.47
N PRO A 212 18.77 -10.52 21.35
CA PRO A 212 19.20 -9.14 21.22
C PRO A 212 18.54 -8.58 19.96
N ARG A 213 17.64 -7.61 20.16
CA ARG A 213 17.07 -6.79 19.09
C ARG A 213 18.25 -6.19 18.32
N ARG A 214 18.51 -6.68 17.11
CA ARG A 214 19.40 -5.98 16.18
C ARG A 214 18.77 -4.63 15.90
N THR A 215 19.37 -3.59 16.44
CA THR A 215 18.98 -2.19 16.22
C THR A 215 18.90 -1.96 14.71
N GLY A 216 17.82 -1.35 14.21
CA GLY A 216 17.60 -1.17 12.77
C GLY A 216 18.79 -0.51 12.03
N GLY A 217 19.58 0.30 12.73
CA GLY A 217 20.83 0.87 12.22
C GLY A 217 21.89 -0.17 11.82
N GLN A 218 21.95 -1.33 12.47
CA GLN A 218 22.91 -2.39 12.13
C GLN A 218 22.53 -3.11 10.83
N VAL A 219 21.22 -3.21 10.53
CA VAL A 219 20.74 -3.76 9.25
C VAL A 219 20.99 -2.75 8.12
N ALA A 220 20.70 -1.47 8.35
CA ALA A 220 20.96 -0.41 7.38
C ALA A 220 22.46 -0.29 7.03
N ALA A 221 23.33 -0.34 8.03
CA ALA A 221 24.78 -0.31 7.82
C ALA A 221 25.28 -1.52 7.01
N MET A 222 24.72 -2.72 7.23
CA MET A 222 25.07 -3.91 6.44
C MET A 222 24.62 -3.79 4.98
N VAL A 223 23.41 -3.28 4.73
CA VAL A 223 22.90 -3.09 3.37
C VAL A 223 23.76 -2.06 2.63
N LEU A 224 24.06 -0.93 3.27
CA LEU A 224 24.92 0.11 2.70
C LEU A 224 26.31 -0.43 2.36
N LEU A 225 26.93 -1.18 3.28
CA LEU A 225 28.25 -1.75 3.07
C LEU A 225 28.26 -2.81 1.96
N GLY A 226 27.19 -3.61 1.86
CA GLY A 226 27.02 -4.59 0.79
C GLY A 226 26.84 -3.95 -0.59
N VAL A 227 26.02 -2.89 -0.69
CA VAL A 227 25.83 -2.13 -1.93
C VAL A 227 27.13 -1.45 -2.35
N LEU A 228 27.84 -0.82 -1.40
CA LEU A 228 29.11 -0.15 -1.68
C LEU A 228 30.19 -1.15 -2.12
N GLY A 229 30.30 -2.30 -1.44
CA GLY A 229 31.20 -3.38 -1.83
C GLY A 229 30.87 -3.95 -3.21
N GLY A 230 29.58 -4.10 -3.55
CA GLY A 230 29.13 -4.52 -4.88
C GLY A 230 29.52 -3.53 -5.98
N CYS A 231 29.35 -2.23 -5.73
CA CYS A 231 29.73 -1.18 -6.68
C CYS A 231 31.25 -1.15 -6.91
N PHE A 232 32.05 -1.24 -5.84
CA PHE A 232 33.52 -1.31 -5.95
C PHE A 232 33.99 -2.59 -6.64
N GLY A 233 33.35 -3.73 -6.40
CA GLY A 233 33.65 -4.97 -7.10
C GLY A 233 33.34 -4.93 -8.59
N LEU A 234 32.25 -4.25 -8.97
CA LEU A 234 31.88 -4.05 -10.38
C LEU A 234 32.85 -3.09 -11.08
N LEU A 235 33.26 -2.02 -10.39
CA LEU A 235 34.30 -1.10 -10.87
C LEU A 235 35.65 -1.82 -11.03
N ALA A 236 36.02 -2.70 -10.09
CA ALA A 236 37.23 -3.53 -10.15
C ALA A 236 37.19 -4.49 -11.32
N LEU A 237 36.07 -5.18 -11.52
CA LEU A 237 35.88 -6.05 -12.66
C LEU A 237 36.02 -5.27 -13.97
N MET A 238 35.37 -4.11 -14.09
CA MET A 238 35.45 -3.28 -15.29
C MET A 238 36.88 -2.81 -15.57
N LEU A 239 37.63 -2.32 -14.57
CA LEU A 239 39.03 -1.91 -14.72
C LEU A 239 39.96 -3.09 -15.06
N THR A 240 39.71 -4.27 -14.50
CA THR A 240 40.52 -5.47 -14.83
C THR A 240 40.23 -6.01 -16.23
N VAL A 241 38.99 -5.93 -16.71
CA VAL A 241 38.57 -6.46 -18.01
C VAL A 241 38.90 -5.50 -19.16
N PHE A 242 38.75 -4.19 -18.94
CA PHE A 242 38.87 -3.18 -20.00
C PHE A 242 40.10 -2.26 -19.86
N GLY A 243 40.77 -2.24 -18.71
CA GLY A 243 41.94 -1.37 -18.47
C GLY A 243 43.27 -1.94 -18.95
N ALA A 244 43.31 -3.19 -19.43
CA ALA A 244 44.55 -3.83 -19.89
C ALA A 244 45.04 -3.31 -21.26
N ASP A 245 44.15 -2.68 -22.03
CA ASP A 245 44.43 -2.17 -23.38
C ASP A 245 44.67 -0.64 -23.40
N ASP A 246 44.74 0.02 -22.24
CA ASP A 246 44.92 1.47 -22.14
C ASP A 246 46.41 1.86 -22.26
N PRO A 247 46.83 2.56 -23.35
CA PRO A 247 48.23 2.85 -23.63
C PRO A 247 48.88 3.82 -22.64
N GLU A 248 48.10 4.52 -21.82
CA GLU A 248 48.61 5.49 -20.84
C GLU A 248 48.90 4.90 -19.47
N THR A 249 48.42 3.68 -19.17
CA THR A 249 48.66 3.01 -17.88
C THR A 249 49.76 1.96 -17.99
N GLY A 250 50.87 2.14 -17.27
CA GLY A 250 51.91 1.13 -17.21
C GLY A 250 51.41 -0.15 -16.53
N VAL A 251 51.88 -1.33 -16.99
CA VAL A 251 51.46 -2.65 -16.47
C VAL A 251 51.57 -2.75 -14.94
N GLY A 252 52.61 -2.15 -14.35
CA GLY A 252 52.80 -2.13 -12.89
C GLY A 252 51.77 -1.26 -12.14
N GLU A 253 51.35 -0.15 -12.75
CA GLU A 253 50.36 0.77 -12.19
C GLU A 253 48.94 0.17 -12.32
N TRP A 254 48.64 -0.47 -13.45
CA TRP A 254 47.40 -1.22 -13.65
C TRP A 254 47.23 -2.36 -12.64
N LEU A 255 48.29 -3.14 -12.38
CA LEU A 255 48.28 -4.19 -11.36
C LEU A 255 48.09 -3.63 -9.95
N ALA A 256 48.73 -2.50 -9.64
CA ALA A 256 48.59 -1.85 -8.34
C ALA A 256 47.17 -1.32 -8.11
N LEU A 257 46.58 -0.65 -9.11
CA LEU A 257 45.21 -0.11 -9.04
C LEU A 257 44.17 -1.25 -8.89
N SER A 258 44.31 -2.29 -9.72
CA SER A 258 43.42 -3.45 -9.70
C SER A 258 43.51 -4.20 -8.36
N GLY A 259 44.73 -4.44 -7.87
CA GLY A 259 44.96 -5.09 -6.59
C GLY A 259 44.40 -4.28 -5.41
N PHE A 260 44.58 -2.96 -5.43
CA PHE A 260 44.03 -2.06 -4.42
C PHE A 260 42.49 -2.13 -4.38
N LEU A 261 41.84 -2.08 -5.54
CA LEU A 261 40.38 -2.08 -5.62
C LEU A 261 39.74 -3.41 -5.19
N TRP A 262 40.38 -4.53 -5.52
CA TRP A 262 40.00 -5.85 -5.00
C TRP A 262 40.22 -5.95 -3.48
N GLY A 263 41.29 -5.34 -2.96
CA GLY A 263 41.55 -5.24 -1.52
C GLY A 263 40.46 -4.47 -0.77
N VAL A 264 40.03 -3.32 -1.30
CA VAL A 264 38.92 -2.52 -0.73
C VAL A 264 37.60 -3.30 -0.79
N THR A 265 37.33 -3.98 -1.91
CA THR A 265 36.13 -4.81 -2.07
C THR A 265 36.08 -5.93 -1.03
N ALA A 266 37.21 -6.63 -0.81
CA ALA A 266 37.31 -7.68 0.19
C ALA A 266 37.11 -7.14 1.62
N LEU A 267 37.67 -5.97 1.93
CA LEU A 267 37.53 -5.32 3.24
C LEU A 267 36.07 -4.91 3.53
N LEU A 268 35.36 -4.38 2.52
CA LEU A 268 33.96 -3.98 2.65
C LEU A 268 33.02 -5.20 2.72
N ALA A 269 33.32 -6.29 2.00
CA ALA A 269 32.49 -7.50 2.02
C ALA A 269 32.71 -8.38 3.28
N TRP A 270 33.87 -8.26 3.93
CA TRP A 270 34.27 -9.09 5.08
C TRP A 270 33.27 -9.13 6.25
N PRO A 271 32.68 -8.01 6.70
CA PRO A 271 31.74 -8.03 7.83
C PRO A 271 30.44 -8.75 7.49
N ALA A 272 29.96 -8.61 6.25
CA ALA A 272 28.76 -9.28 5.77
C ALA A 272 28.94 -10.81 5.72
N VAL A 273 30.07 -11.28 5.18
CA VAL A 273 30.41 -12.72 5.09
C VAL A 273 30.63 -13.33 6.48
N ARG A 274 31.31 -12.62 7.40
CA ARG A 274 31.55 -13.10 8.77
C ARG A 274 30.27 -13.28 9.57
N ILE A 275 29.27 -12.43 9.33
CA ILE A 275 27.96 -12.54 9.98
C ILE A 275 27.16 -13.70 9.41
N LEU A 276 27.16 -13.88 8.09
CA LEU A 276 26.46 -14.98 7.42
C LEU A 276 27.01 -16.36 7.84
N ARG A 277 28.33 -16.48 8.01
CA ARG A 277 28.99 -17.70 8.52
C ARG A 277 28.70 -18.01 9.98
N ARG A 278 28.33 -17.03 10.80
CA ARG A 278 27.95 -17.24 12.21
C ARG A 278 26.50 -17.70 12.36
N THR A 279 25.64 -17.38 11.39
CA THR A 279 24.25 -17.83 11.36
C THR A 279 24.07 -19.23 10.77
N SER A 280 25.01 -19.73 9.96
CA SER A 280 24.94 -21.06 9.34
C SER A 280 25.57 -22.20 10.16
N ARG A 281 26.07 -21.92 11.37
CA ARG A 281 26.67 -22.90 12.31
C ARG A 281 25.82 -23.12 13.56
N ARG A 282 24.53 -22.79 13.50
CA ARG A 282 23.53 -23.10 14.55
C ARG A 282 22.42 -23.95 13.95
#